data_AF-A0A401J2D4-F1
#
_entry.id   AF-A0A401J2D4-F1
#
_cell.length_a   1.000
_cell.length_b   1.000
_cell.length_c   1.000
_cell.angle_alpha   90.00
_cell.angle_beta   90.00
_cell.angle_gamma   90.00
#
_symmetry.space_group_name_H-M   'P 1'
#
loop_
_entity.id
_entity.type
_entity.pdbx_description
1 polymer ?
#
loop_
_entity_poly.entity_id
_entity_poly.type
_entity_poly.pdbx_seq_one_letter_code
_entity_poly.pdbx_strand_id
1 'polypeptide(L)'
;MLVLRDVALGLTKFDQLRASLGIAPNILSRRLRSLTEAGVLERRKYSERPTREEYLLTQAGSDFLPVLYVIAEWGLHHNGEGRVTRLSDTETGAFVRPIVIDKVTGLDLLDRPIRLTLDDIKDHA
;
A
#
# COMPACT_ATOMS: atom_id res chain seq x y z
N MET A 1 -6.10 2.39 8.30
CA MET A 1 -6.19 2.33 6.83
C MET A 1 -4.84 1.78 6.37
N LEU A 2 -4.64 0.46 6.38
CA LEU A 2 -3.31 -0.17 6.17
C LEU A 2 -3.40 -1.62 5.64
N VAL A 3 -4.52 -2.06 5.03
CA VAL A 3 -4.64 -3.45 4.57
C VAL A 3 -3.59 -3.76 3.49
N LEU A 4 -3.41 -2.87 2.51
CA LEU A 4 -2.39 -3.05 1.46
C LEU A 4 -0.97 -3.08 2.03
N ARG A 5 -0.67 -2.25 3.03
CA ARG A 5 0.62 -2.28 3.75
C ARG A 5 0.83 -3.65 4.38
N ASP A 6 -0.14 -4.15 5.12
CA ASP A 6 0.00 -5.41 5.85
C ASP A 6 0.15 -6.60 4.90
N VAL A 7 -0.57 -6.60 3.77
CA VAL A 7 -0.37 -7.59 2.70
C VAL A 7 1.02 -7.46 2.09
N ALA A 8 1.52 -6.24 1.85
CA ALA A 8 2.89 -6.01 1.38
C ALA A 8 3.96 -6.51 2.37
N LEU A 9 3.66 -6.52 3.67
CA LEU A 9 4.49 -7.11 4.72
C LEU A 9 4.37 -8.64 4.81
N GLY A 10 3.62 -9.27 3.91
CA GLY A 10 3.42 -10.72 3.86
C GLY A 10 2.28 -11.24 4.74
N LEU A 11 1.46 -10.36 5.34
CA LEU A 11 0.27 -10.77 6.07
C LEU A 11 -0.87 -11.04 5.08
N THR A 12 -0.98 -12.28 4.63
CA THR A 12 -1.95 -12.65 3.59
C THR A 12 -3.23 -13.26 4.15
N LYS A 13 -3.24 -13.71 5.41
CA LYS A 13 -4.39 -14.41 6.02
C LYS A 13 -5.30 -13.45 6.79
N PHE A 14 -6.60 -13.74 6.80
CA PHE A 14 -7.59 -12.90 7.50
C PHE A 14 -7.26 -12.68 8.98
N ASP A 15 -6.89 -13.73 9.72
CA ASP A 15 -6.57 -13.60 11.14
C ASP A 15 -5.28 -12.80 11.39
N GLN A 16 -4.29 -12.91 10.51
CA GLN A 16 -3.06 -12.11 10.58
C GLN A 16 -3.38 -10.62 10.38
N LEU A 17 -4.16 -10.31 9.34
CA LEU A 17 -4.62 -8.95 9.04
C LEU A 17 -5.47 -8.38 10.19
N ARG A 18 -6.36 -9.19 10.77
CA ARG A 18 -7.19 -8.79 11.91
C ARG A 18 -6.32 -8.47 13.13
N ALA A 19 -5.37 -9.33 13.46
CA ALA A 19 -4.49 -9.16 14.60
C ALA A 19 -3.60 -7.92 14.46
N SER A 20 -3.06 -7.68 13.25
CA SER A 20 -2.22 -6.52 12.96
C SER A 20 -3.00 -5.20 13.02
N LEU A 21 -4.19 -5.15 12.41
CA LEU A 21 -4.99 -3.93 12.29
C LEU A 21 -5.81 -3.60 13.55
N GLY A 22 -6.07 -4.59 14.43
CA GLY A 22 -6.87 -4.39 15.64
C GLY A 22 -8.33 -3.98 15.38
N ILE A 23 -8.89 -4.31 14.21
CA ILE A 23 -10.25 -3.93 13.82
C ILE A 23 -11.25 -5.08 13.93
N ALA A 24 -12.53 -4.73 14.09
CA ALA A 24 -13.62 -5.71 14.13
C ALA A 24 -13.67 -6.54 12.82
N PRO A 25 -13.97 -7.86 12.89
CA PRO A 25 -14.01 -8.75 11.73
C PRO A 25 -14.90 -8.25 10.58
N ASN A 26 -16.09 -7.73 10.90
CA ASN A 26 -17.03 -7.24 9.89
C ASN A 26 -16.47 -6.05 9.11
N ILE A 27 -15.71 -5.17 9.77
CA ILE A 27 -15.07 -4.01 9.13
C ILE A 27 -13.92 -4.47 8.24
N LEU A 28 -13.12 -5.45 8.69
CA LEU A 28 -12.06 -6.04 7.88
C LEU A 28 -12.63 -6.71 6.62
N SER A 29 -13.65 -7.55 6.76
CA SER A 29 -14.32 -8.22 5.64
C SER A 29 -14.85 -7.23 4.61
N ARG A 30 -15.47 -6.13 5.06
CA ARG A 30 -15.95 -5.08 4.14
C ARG A 30 -14.79 -4.41 3.39
N ARG A 31 -13.70 -4.09 4.08
CA ARG A 31 -12.52 -3.47 3.44
C ARG A 31 -11.84 -4.40 2.45
N LEU A 32 -11.64 -5.66 2.81
CA LEU A 32 -11.04 -6.66 1.92
C LEU A 32 -11.89 -6.86 0.66
N ARG A 33 -13.21 -6.91 0.82
CA ARG A 33 -14.14 -6.94 -0.31
C ARG A 33 -13.96 -5.73 -1.22
N SER A 34 -14.03 -4.51 -0.68
CA SER A 34 -13.87 -3.30 -1.49
C SER A 34 -12.52 -3.21 -2.20
N LEU A 35 -11.44 -3.66 -1.55
CA LEU A 35 -10.11 -3.69 -2.18
C LEU A 35 -9.99 -4.77 -3.26
N THR A 36 -10.69 -5.90 -3.09
CA THR A 36 -10.75 -6.95 -4.12
C THR A 36 -11.59 -6.48 -5.31
N GLU A 37 -12.72 -5.84 -5.06
CA GLU A 37 -13.60 -5.25 -6.10
C GLU A 37 -12.89 -4.12 -6.85
N ALA A 38 -12.07 -3.32 -6.17
CA ALA A 38 -11.23 -2.30 -6.80
C ALA A 38 -10.03 -2.87 -7.58
N GLY A 39 -9.82 -4.18 -7.59
CA GLY A 39 -8.75 -4.84 -8.34
C GLY A 39 -7.34 -4.61 -7.79
N VAL A 40 -7.20 -4.10 -6.57
CA VAL A 40 -5.89 -3.90 -5.91
C VAL A 40 -5.47 -5.08 -5.04
N LEU A 41 -6.43 -5.94 -4.67
CA LEU A 41 -6.19 -7.22 -4.04
C LEU A 41 -6.86 -8.33 -4.85
N GLU A 42 -6.27 -9.52 -4.82
CA GLU A 42 -6.92 -10.74 -5.25
C GLU A 42 -7.14 -11.67 -4.06
N ARG A 43 -8.26 -12.40 -4.08
CA ARG A 43 -8.57 -13.41 -3.08
C ARG A 43 -8.32 -14.79 -3.65
N ARG A 44 -7.34 -15.51 -3.10
CA ARG A 44 -6.94 -16.84 -3.55
C ARG A 44 -7.28 -17.91 -2.53
N LYS A 45 -7.89 -19.01 -2.98
CA LYS A 45 -8.05 -20.22 -2.17
C LYS A 45 -6.80 -21.07 -2.32
N TYR A 46 -6.18 -21.47 -1.20
CA TYR A 46 -4.99 -22.32 -1.21
C TYR A 46 -5.20 -23.69 -0.54
N SER A 47 -6.35 -23.89 0.10
CA SER A 47 -6.75 -25.18 0.67
C SER A 47 -8.26 -25.32 0.54
N GLU A 48 -8.73 -26.49 0.12
CA GLU A 48 -10.17 -26.81 0.04
C GLU A 48 -10.70 -27.50 1.29
N ARG A 49 -9.84 -28.14 2.10
CA ARG A 49 -10.23 -28.89 3.30
C ARG A 49 -9.18 -28.77 4.43
N PRO A 50 -9.36 -27.87 5.41
CA PRO A 50 -10.41 -26.84 5.49
C PRO A 50 -10.22 -25.77 4.42
N THR A 51 -11.30 -25.08 4.04
CA THR A 51 -11.24 -23.92 3.13
C THR A 51 -10.36 -22.85 3.74
N ARG A 52 -9.24 -22.53 3.09
CA ARG A 52 -8.36 -21.43 3.50
C ARG A 52 -8.17 -20.47 2.34
N GLU A 53 -8.37 -19.19 2.66
CA GLU A 53 -8.23 -18.07 1.75
C GLU A 53 -7.07 -17.20 2.19
N GLU A 54 -6.42 -16.60 1.20
CA GLU A 54 -5.42 -15.56 1.38
C GLU A 54 -5.70 -14.40 0.43
N TYR A 55 -5.15 -13.24 0.79
CA TYR A 55 -5.26 -12.00 0.04
C TYR A 55 -3.88 -11.60 -0.44
N LEU A 56 -3.75 -11.40 -1.76
CA LEU A 56 -2.49 -11.06 -2.41
C LEU A 56 -2.63 -9.74 -3.15
N LEU A 57 -1.53 -9.00 -3.29
CA LEU A 57 -1.50 -7.79 -4.10
C LEU A 57 -1.59 -8.17 -5.57
N THR A 58 -2.43 -7.45 -6.31
CA THR A 58 -2.37 -7.44 -7.77
C THR A 58 -1.24 -6.53 -8.25
N GLN A 59 -1.03 -6.43 -9.56
CA GLN A 59 -0.14 -5.41 -10.12
C GLN A 59 -0.59 -4.00 -9.72
N ALA A 60 -1.88 -3.68 -9.87
CA ALA A 60 -2.42 -2.38 -9.48
C ALA A 60 -2.25 -2.10 -7.97
N GLY A 61 -2.38 -3.12 -7.12
CA GLY A 61 -2.10 -2.99 -5.69
C GLY A 61 -0.62 -2.74 -5.39
N SER A 62 0.28 -3.37 -6.14
CA SER A 62 1.73 -3.19 -6.02
C SER A 62 2.17 -1.80 -6.48
N ASP A 63 1.59 -1.32 -7.59
CA ASP A 63 1.83 0.02 -8.13
C ASP A 63 1.36 1.14 -7.19
N PHE A 64 0.49 0.81 -6.22
CA PHE A 64 0.03 1.74 -5.19
C PHE A 64 0.99 1.83 -3.99
N LEU A 65 1.92 0.88 -3.80
CA LEU A 65 2.84 0.88 -2.66
C LEU A 65 3.72 2.15 -2.57
N PRO A 66 4.29 2.67 -3.67
CA PRO A 66 5.06 3.92 -3.62
C PRO A 66 4.27 5.10 -3.02
N VAL A 67 2.97 5.19 -3.31
CA VAL A 67 2.09 6.23 -2.73
C VAL A 67 2.00 6.07 -1.21
N LEU A 68 1.83 4.84 -0.72
CA LEU A 68 1.80 4.56 0.72
C LEU A 68 3.12 4.92 1.41
N TYR A 69 4.26 4.74 0.72
CA TYR A 69 5.58 5.05 1.27
C TYR A 69 5.76 6.56 1.46
N VAL A 70 5.34 7.36 0.49
CA VAL A 70 5.39 8.82 0.58
C VAL A 70 4.44 9.34 1.68
N ILE A 71 3.24 8.76 1.81
CA ILE A 71 2.33 9.08 2.92
C ILE A 71 2.95 8.72 4.28
N ALA A 72 3.65 7.59 4.38
CA ALA A 72 4.33 7.18 5.61
C ALA A 72 5.44 8.16 6.00
N GLU A 73 6.24 8.63 5.03
CA GLU A 73 7.26 9.67 5.24
C GLU A 73 6.62 10.98 5.71
N TRP A 74 5.54 11.44 5.08
CA TRP A 74 4.81 12.62 5.54
C TRP A 74 4.35 12.47 6.99
N GLY A 75 3.81 11.29 7.34
CA GLY A 75 3.39 10.97 8.69
C GLY A 75 4.54 10.94 9.70
N LEU A 76 5.73 10.50 9.30
CA LEU A 76 6.93 10.51 10.14
C LEU A 76 7.35 11.93 10.54
N HIS A 77 7.26 12.90 9.62
CA HIS A 77 7.64 14.28 9.88
C HIS A 77 6.61 15.06 10.70
N HIS A 78 5.32 14.73 10.57
CA HIS A 78 4.25 15.57 11.11
C HIS A 78 3.43 14.95 12.24
N ASN A 79 3.39 13.62 12.37
CA ASN A 79 2.75 12.96 13.51
C ASN A 79 3.79 12.77 14.63
N GLY A 80 3.90 13.80 15.48
CA GLY A 80 4.89 13.87 16.56
C GLY A 80 4.79 12.78 17.63
N GLU A 81 3.69 12.03 17.73
CA GLU A 81 3.51 10.97 18.74
C GLU A 81 2.75 9.75 18.18
N GLY A 82 3.34 8.55 18.32
CA GLY A 82 2.71 7.27 17.97
C GLY A 82 3.61 6.25 17.26
N ARG A 83 3.04 5.11 16.85
CA ARG A 83 3.73 4.10 16.02
C ARG A 83 3.78 4.58 14.57
N VAL A 84 4.95 5.02 14.13
CA VAL A 84 5.21 5.37 12.73
C VAL A 84 5.61 4.15 11.91
N THR A 85 5.23 4.13 10.63
CA THR A 85 5.73 3.13 9.68
C THR A 85 7.04 3.65 9.12
N ARG A 86 8.16 2.95 9.38
CA ARG A 86 9.44 3.23 8.72
C ARG A 86 9.71 2.17 7.67
N LEU A 87 10.24 2.61 6.55
CA LEU A 87 10.74 1.72 5.52
C LEU A 87 12.18 1.35 5.84
N SER A 88 12.51 0.08 5.67
CA SER A 88 13.88 -0.41 5.73
C SER A 88 14.17 -1.26 4.53
N ASP A 89 15.34 -1.07 3.94
CA ASP A 89 15.89 -1.96 2.94
C ASP A 89 16.28 -3.29 3.63
N THR A 90 15.77 -4.41 3.13
CA THR A 90 16.01 -5.73 3.72
C THR A 90 17.41 -6.27 3.46
N GLU A 91 18.09 -5.79 2.42
CA GLU A 91 19.46 -6.19 2.09
C GLU A 91 20.48 -5.43 2.96
N THR A 92 20.28 -4.12 3.11
CA THR A 92 21.23 -3.26 3.85
C THR A 92 20.84 -3.03 5.31
N GLY A 93 19.57 -3.23 5.67
CA GLY A 93 19.02 -2.88 6.98
C GLY A 93 18.85 -1.36 7.21
N ALA A 94 19.22 -0.53 6.22
CA ALA A 94 19.13 0.92 6.34
C ALA A 94 17.68 1.40 6.24
N PHE A 95 17.35 2.46 6.97
CA PHE A 95 16.05 3.12 6.79
C PHE A 95 16.00 3.84 5.46
N VAL A 96 14.91 3.63 4.73
CA VAL A 96 14.66 4.28 3.44
C VAL A 96 13.87 5.57 3.69
N ARG A 97 14.35 6.65 3.09
CA ARG A 97 13.65 7.92 3.01
C ARG A 97 13.06 8.07 1.61
N PRO A 98 11.76 7.79 1.40
CA PRO A 98 11.19 7.84 0.07
C PRO A 98 11.08 9.29 -0.39
N ILE A 99 11.50 9.52 -1.63
CA ILE A 99 11.32 10.78 -2.37
C ILE A 99 10.58 10.50 -3.67
N VAL A 100 9.94 11.52 -4.25
CA VAL A 100 9.28 11.40 -5.55
C VAL A 100 10.16 12.05 -6.59
N ILE A 101 10.71 11.24 -7.50
CA ILE A 101 11.52 11.74 -8.60
C ILE A 101 10.70 11.75 -9.89
N ASP A 102 10.95 12.75 -10.74
CA ASP A 102 10.55 12.65 -12.14
C ASP A 102 11.40 11.59 -12.82
N LYS A 103 10.75 10.54 -13.34
CA LYS A 103 11.43 9.43 -14.01
C LYS A 103 12.20 9.86 -15.26
N VAL A 104 11.82 10.96 -15.91
CA VAL A 104 12.47 11.44 -17.13
C VAL A 104 13.74 12.21 -16.81
N THR A 105 13.66 13.17 -15.89
CA THR A 105 14.81 14.04 -15.56
C THR A 105 15.67 13.52 -14.41
N GLY A 106 15.15 12.62 -13.58
CA GLY A 106 15.80 12.13 -12.35
C GLY A 106 15.80 13.14 -11.20
N LEU A 107 15.13 14.29 -11.36
CA LEU A 107 15.09 15.34 -10.35
C LEU A 107 13.99 15.08 -9.32
N ASP A 108 14.22 15.49 -8.08
CA ASP A 108 13.18 15.52 -7.05
C ASP A 108 12.06 16.48 -7.49
N LEU A 109 10.81 16.00 -7.50
CA LEU A 109 9.64 16.79 -7.85
C LEU A 109 9.40 17.95 -6.87
N LEU A 110 9.85 17.83 -5.63
CA LEU A 110 9.71 18.88 -4.60
C LEU A 110 10.63 20.07 -4.83
N ASP A 111 11.74 19.88 -5.55
CA ASP A 111 12.71 20.95 -5.87
C ASP A 111 12.37 21.69 -7.18
N ARG A 112 11.18 21.44 -7.75
CA ARG A 112 10.79 21.95 -9.07
C ARG A 112 9.50 22.76 -9.00
N PRO A 113 9.34 23.79 -9.85
CA PRO A 113 8.08 24.50 -10.01
C PRO A 113 7.10 23.63 -10.81
N ILE A 114 6.47 22.66 -10.14
CA ILE A 114 5.49 21.76 -10.76
C ILE A 114 4.13 22.47 -10.81
N ARG A 115 3.52 22.46 -12.00
CA ARG A 115 2.12 22.88 -12.18
C ARG A 115 1.28 21.63 -12.39
N LEU A 116 0.24 21.48 -11.58
CA LEU A 116 -0.78 20.45 -11.79
C LEU A 116 -1.73 20.94 -12.87
N THR A 117 -1.73 20.28 -14.02
CA THR A 117 -2.77 20.44 -15.05
C THR A 117 -3.71 19.25 -14.98
N LEU A 118 -5.00 19.51 -15.12
CA LEU A 118 -6.01 18.49 -15.30
C LEU A 118 -6.28 18.41 -16.79
N ASP A 119 -5.68 17.42 -17.43
CA ASP A 119 -5.93 17.14 -18.84
C ASP A 119 -6.87 15.92 -18.91
N ASP A 120 -7.92 16.03 -19.72
CA ASP A 120 -8.81 14.89 -19.97
C ASP A 120 -8.00 13.79 -20.67
N ILE A 121 -7.81 12.67 -19.99
CA ILE A 121 -7.24 11.48 -20.61
C ILE A 121 -8.23 11.03 -21.68
N LYS A 122 -7.93 11.30 -22.96
CA LYS A 122 -8.70 10.75 -24.07
C LYS A 122 -8.62 9.23 -23.98
N ASP A 123 -9.75 8.59 -23.69
CA ASP A 123 -9.94 7.13 -23.73
C ASP A 123 -9.25 6.56 -24.96
N HIS A 124 -8.14 5.84 -24.76
CA HIS A 124 -7.61 4.95 -25.77
C HIS A 124 -8.39 3.66 -25.64
N ALA A 125 -9.48 3.59 -26.44
CA ALA A 125 -10.28 2.39 -26.68
C ALA A 125 -9.44 1.28 -27.33
#